data_AF-A0A6J6F2L2-F1
#
_entry.id   AF-A0A6J6F2L2-F1
#
_cell.length_a   1.000
_cell.length_b   1.000
_cell.length_c   1.000
_cell.angle_alpha   90.00
_cell.angle_beta   90.00
_cell.angle_gamma   90.00
#
_symmetry.space_group_name_H-M   'P 1'
#
loop_
_entity.id
_entity.type
_entity.pdbx_description
1 polymer ?
#
loop_
_entity_poly.entity_id
_entity_poly.type
_entity_poly.pdbx_seq_one_letter_code
_entity_poly.pdbx_strand_id
1 'polypeptide(L)'
;MQGAPINVGDFPISVAFTPDGKTAYVVNQGDVSVSAINVKTGTVQGAPINVGDFPTSVAFSPNGKTAYVTNAGDATVSVITTR
;
A
#
# COMPACT_ATOMS: atom_id res chain seq x y z
N MET A 1 1.53 17.87 17.67
CA MET A 1 1.40 16.58 18.39
C MET A 1 1.62 15.45 17.40
N GLN A 2 2.35 14.40 17.76
CA GLN A 2 2.64 13.25 16.89
C GLN A 2 1.76 12.07 17.32
N GLY A 3 1.19 11.34 16.36
CA GLY A 3 0.46 10.08 16.61
C GLY A 3 1.41 8.91 16.89
N ALA A 4 0.89 7.83 17.46
CA ALA A 4 1.66 6.59 17.61
C ALA A 4 2.02 5.99 16.23
N PRO A 5 3.18 5.33 16.09
CA PRO A 5 3.53 4.59 14.88
C PRO A 5 2.49 3.51 14.55
N ILE A 6 2.27 3.26 13.25
CA ILE A 6 1.43 2.16 12.76
C ILE A 6 2.37 1.06 12.26
N ASN A 7 2.28 -0.13 12.84
CA ASN A 7 3.08 -1.27 12.40
C ASN A 7 2.55 -1.80 11.06
N VAL A 8 3.44 -1.89 10.08
CA VAL A 8 3.21 -2.44 8.74
C VAL A 8 4.22 -3.57 8.48
N GLY A 9 4.58 -3.86 7.23
CA GLY A 9 5.62 -4.81 6.89
C GLY A 9 7.04 -4.23 6.88
N ASP A 10 8.00 -5.04 6.43
CA ASP A 10 9.42 -4.72 6.40
C ASP A 10 9.80 -3.75 5.26
N PHE A 11 10.71 -2.84 5.57
CA PHE A 11 11.20 -1.78 4.69
C PHE A 11 10.07 -1.01 3.97
N PRO A 12 9.20 -0.28 4.69
CA PRO A 12 8.17 0.54 4.06
C PRO A 12 8.80 1.74 3.35
N ILE A 13 8.52 1.93 2.06
CA ILE A 13 9.19 2.98 1.25
C ILE A 13 8.25 3.95 0.53
N SER A 14 6.96 3.63 0.41
CA SER A 14 5.97 4.49 -0.23
C SER A 14 4.61 4.37 0.43
N VAL A 15 3.86 5.46 0.42
CA VAL A 15 2.46 5.50 0.86
C VAL A 15 1.62 6.32 -0.12
N ALA A 16 0.41 5.84 -0.42
CA ALA A 16 -0.59 6.63 -1.15
C ALA A 16 -1.97 6.46 -0.54
N PHE A 17 -2.80 7.50 -0.62
CA PHE A 17 -4.18 7.47 -0.16
C PHE A 17 -5.13 7.11 -1.29
N THR A 18 -6.22 6.41 -0.97
CA THR A 18 -7.38 6.31 -1.86
C THR A 18 -7.91 7.72 -2.17
N PRO A 19 -8.51 7.96 -3.36
CA PRO A 19 -9.07 9.27 -3.69
C PRO A 19 -10.12 9.81 -2.70
N ASP A 20 -10.83 8.91 -1.99
CA ASP A 20 -11.78 9.28 -0.94
C ASP A 20 -11.14 9.50 0.45
N GLY A 21 -9.82 9.31 0.55
CA GLY A 21 -9.00 9.53 1.74
C GLY A 21 -9.24 8.56 2.89
N LYS A 22 -10.04 7.51 2.71
CA LYS A 22 -10.41 6.60 3.82
C LYS A 22 -9.35 5.54 4.10
N THR A 23 -8.56 5.17 3.10
CA THR A 23 -7.56 4.11 3.21
C THR A 23 -6.22 4.60 2.67
N ALA A 24 -5.14 4.28 3.36
CA ALA A 24 -3.77 4.48 2.88
C ALA A 24 -3.13 3.13 2.59
N TYR A 25 -2.41 3.02 1.47
CA TYR A 25 -1.70 1.82 1.07
C TYR A 25 -0.20 2.07 1.19
N VAL A 26 0.48 1.21 1.95
CA VAL A 26 1.92 1.30 2.22
C VAL A 26 2.63 0.15 1.53
N VAL A 27 3.61 0.46 0.69
CA VAL A 27 4.45 -0.53 0.01
C VAL A 27 5.56 -0.98 0.95
N ASN A 28 5.58 -2.29 1.26
CA ASN A 28 6.59 -2.93 2.10
C ASN A 28 7.56 -3.67 1.19
N GLN A 29 8.71 -3.04 0.90
CA GLN A 29 9.66 -3.57 -0.08
C GLN A 29 10.27 -4.90 0.36
N GLY A 30 10.55 -5.06 1.66
CA GLY A 30 11.16 -6.26 2.21
C GLY A 30 10.23 -7.48 2.23
N ASP A 31 8.92 -7.22 2.33
CA ASP A 31 7.90 -8.25 2.48
C ASP A 31 7.17 -8.59 1.18
N VAL A 32 7.55 -8.00 0.05
CA VAL A 32 6.91 -8.26 -1.25
C VAL A 32 5.39 -8.02 -1.18
N SER A 33 4.98 -6.98 -0.42
CA SER A 33 3.59 -6.78 -0.06
C SER A 33 3.18 -5.31 0.06
N VAL A 34 1.87 -5.08 0.15
CA VAL A 34 1.26 -3.79 0.46
C VAL A 34 0.33 -3.93 1.66
N SER A 35 0.46 -3.05 2.65
CA SER A 35 -0.47 -2.96 3.77
C SER A 35 -1.54 -1.89 3.50
N ALA A 36 -2.80 -2.21 3.73
CA ALA A 36 -3.89 -1.22 3.74
C ALA A 36 -4.15 -0.72 5.17
N ILE A 37 -4.26 0.58 5.36
CA ILE A 37 -4.45 1.24 6.66
C ILE A 37 -5.76 2.01 6.63
N ASN A 38 -6.61 1.78 7.62
CA ASN A 38 -7.76 2.65 7.86
C ASN A 38 -7.26 4.00 8.42
N VAL A 39 -7.48 5.08 7.69
CA VAL A 39 -6.96 6.40 8.06
C VAL A 39 -7.62 6.95 9.32
N LYS A 40 -8.90 6.63 9.54
CA LYS A 40 -9.65 7.11 10.71
C LYS A 40 -9.19 6.45 12.01
N THR A 41 -8.89 5.16 11.98
CA THR A 41 -8.51 4.40 13.18
C THR A 41 -7.01 4.21 13.34
N GLY A 42 -6.22 4.44 12.28
CA GLY A 42 -4.78 4.22 12.30
C GLY A 42 -4.40 2.74 12.42
N THR A 43 -5.23 1.84 11.88
CA THR A 43 -5.03 0.39 12.01
C THR A 43 -4.91 -0.28 10.64
N VAL A 44 -4.00 -1.25 10.52
CA VAL A 44 -3.91 -2.11 9.32
C VAL A 44 -5.21 -2.91 9.16
N GLN A 45 -5.67 -3.03 7.92
CA GLN A 45 -6.89 -3.72 7.52
C GLN A 45 -6.53 -5.01 6.78
N GLY A 46 -6.96 -6.16 7.33
CA GLY A 46 -6.80 -7.45 6.68
C GLY A 46 -5.36 -7.96 6.64
N ALA A 47 -5.13 -8.98 5.81
CA ALA A 47 -3.80 -9.50 5.53
C ALA A 47 -3.05 -8.60 4.54
N PRO A 48 -1.70 -8.62 4.53
CA PRO A 48 -0.92 -7.98 3.49
C PRO A 48 -1.34 -8.42 2.09
N ILE A 49 -1.30 -7.49 1.14
CA ILE A 49 -1.62 -7.74 -0.25
C ILE A 49 -0.32 -8.09 -0.96
N ASN A 50 -0.17 -9.34 -1.39
CA ASN A 50 1.03 -9.78 -2.11
C ASN A 50 1.13 -9.09 -3.47
N VAL A 51 2.34 -8.66 -3.81
CA VAL A 51 2.70 -8.03 -5.09
C VAL A 51 3.94 -8.72 -5.67
N GLY A 52 4.62 -8.12 -6.64
CA GLY A 52 5.88 -8.63 -7.18
C GLY A 52 7.11 -8.16 -6.41
N ASP A 53 8.27 -8.69 -6.75
CA ASP A 53 9.53 -8.49 -6.03
C ASP A 53 10.02 -7.04 -6.06
N PHE A 54 10.61 -6.63 -4.93
CA PHE A 54 11.08 -5.26 -4.67
C PHE A 54 10.06 -4.20 -5.09
N PRO A 55 8.84 -4.19 -4.51
CA PRO A 55 7.85 -3.19 -4.85
C PRO A 55 8.33 -1.81 -4.38
N THR A 56 8.07 -0.77 -5.17
CA THR A 56 8.68 0.56 -4.97
C THR A 56 7.69 1.69 -4.73
N SER A 57 6.57 1.71 -5.44
CA SER A 57 5.60 2.79 -5.36
C SER A 57 4.19 2.26 -5.63
N VAL A 58 3.19 2.98 -5.13
CA VAL A 58 1.78 2.68 -5.34
C VAL A 58 1.04 3.95 -5.76
N ALA A 59 0.15 3.84 -6.75
CA ALA A 59 -0.72 4.92 -7.19
C ALA A 59 -2.14 4.40 -7.45
N PHE A 60 -3.14 5.25 -7.22
CA PHE A 60 -4.55 4.91 -7.41
C PHE A 60 -5.10 5.46 -8.73
N SER A 61 -6.02 4.72 -9.34
CA SER A 61 -6.89 5.27 -10.38
C SER A 61 -7.74 6.42 -9.81
N PRO A 62 -8.15 7.42 -10.63
CA PRO A 62 -8.96 8.54 -10.15
C PRO A 62 -10.29 8.11 -9.50
N ASN A 63 -10.88 7.01 -9.96
CA ASN A 63 -12.10 6.45 -9.40
C ASN A 63 -11.86 5.59 -8.14
N GLY A 64 -10.61 5.40 -7.72
CA GLY A 64 -10.24 4.70 -6.51
C GLY A 64 -10.58 3.21 -6.51
N LYS A 65 -10.89 2.60 -7.66
CA LYS A 65 -11.24 1.17 -7.80
C LYS A 65 -10.02 0.27 -8.08
N THR A 66 -8.89 0.87 -8.39
CA THR A 66 -7.67 0.15 -8.72
C THR A 66 -6.46 0.89 -8.18
N ALA A 67 -5.50 0.15 -7.64
CA ALA A 67 -4.16 0.64 -7.36
C ALA A 67 -3.14 -0.13 -8.20
N TYR A 68 -2.06 0.55 -8.58
CA TYR A 68 -0.96 0.01 -9.38
C TYR A 68 0.32 0.10 -8.56
N VAL A 69 1.05 -1.01 -8.47
CA VAL A 69 2.29 -1.11 -7.70
C VAL A 69 3.44 -1.48 -8.62
N THR A 70 4.49 -0.66 -8.65
CA THR A 70 5.69 -0.94 -9.46
C THR A 70 6.60 -1.95 -8.76
N ASN A 71 6.87 -3.08 -9.40
CA ASN A 71 7.73 -4.15 -8.87
C ASN A 71 9.08 -4.11 -9.59
N ALA A 72 10.08 -3.50 -8.96
CA ALA A 72 11.36 -3.25 -9.60
C ALA A 72 12.20 -4.52 -9.79
N GLY A 73 12.04 -5.51 -8.90
CA GLY A 73 12.73 -6.80 -8.99
C GLY A 73 12.23 -7.66 -10.14
N ASP A 74 10.94 -7.56 -10.45
CA ASP A 74 10.28 -8.39 -11.46
C ASP A 74 10.14 -7.74 -12.84
N ALA A 75 10.42 -6.44 -12.95
CA ALA A 75 10.06 -5.63 -14.12
C ALA A 75 8.55 -5.71 -14.47
N THR A 76 7.68 -5.73 -13.45
CA THR A 76 6.22 -5.81 -13.60
C THR A 76 5.49 -4.70 -12.83
N VAL A 77 4.18 -4.60 -13.06
CA VAL A 77 3.26 -3.79 -12.26
C VAL A 77 2.15 -4.69 -11.73
N SER A 78 1.97 -4.73 -10.41
CA SER A 78 0.82 -5.41 -9.80
C SER A 78 -0.40 -4.51 -9.83
N VAL A 79 -1.57 -5.12 -10.09
CA VAL A 79 -2.86 -4.44 -10.10
C VAL A 79 -3.67 -4.93 -8.90
N ILE A 80 -4.04 -4.01 -8.01
CA ILE A 80 -4.83 -4.30 -6.81
C ILE A 80 -6.23 -3.74 -7.01
N THR A 81 -7.25 -4.60 -6.89
CA THR A 81 -8.64 -4.15 -6.81
C THR A 81 -8.92 -3.60 -5.42
N THR A 82 -9.42 -2.39 -5.36
CA THR A 82 -9.70 -1.66 -4.12
C THR A 82 -11.21 -1.61 -3.88
N ARG A 83 -11.62 -1.49 -2.63
CA ARG A 83 -13.03 -1.45 -2.21
C ARG A 83 -13.38 -0.10 -1.62
#